data_AF-A0A7W1LCD4-F1
#
_entry.id   AF-A0A7W1LCD4-F1
#
_cell.length_a   1.000
_cell.length_b   1.000
_cell.length_c   1.000
_cell.angle_alpha   90.00
_cell.angle_beta   90.00
_cell.angle_gamma   90.00
#
_symmetry.space_group_name_H-M   'P 1'
#
loop_
_entity.id
_entity.type
_entity.pdbx_description
1 polymer ?
#
loop_
_entity_poly.entity_id
_entity_poly.type
_entity_poly.pdbx_seq_one_letter_code
_entity_poly.pdbx_strand_id
1 'polypeptide(L)' 'MWYWTKVLFLILVGAILVWGAYEYITFPNISKLRSENPTTSSMIEYRIAEARAEGQEPRKYMVWQPIEQ' A
#
# COMPACT_ATOMS: atom_id res chain seq x y z
N MET A 1 -17.25 -37.23 -15.98
CA MET A 1 -16.77 -36.57 -14.73
C MET A 1 -15.38 -35.97 -14.88
N TRP A 2 -14.39 -36.71 -15.39
CA TRP A 2 -12.99 -36.25 -15.54
C TRP A 2 -12.78 -34.92 -16.30
N TYR A 3 -13.54 -34.70 -17.38
CA TYR A 3 -13.49 -33.44 -18.15
C TYR A 3 -13.88 -32.22 -17.29
N TRP A 4 -14.98 -32.32 -16.55
CA TRP A 4 -15.47 -31.25 -15.69
C TRP A 4 -14.51 -30.95 -14.53
N THR A 5 -13.85 -31.97 -13.97
CA THR A 5 -12.81 -31.77 -12.95
C THR A 5 -11.65 -30.94 -13.48
N LYS A 6 -11.17 -31.20 -14.70
CA LYS A 6 -10.10 -30.42 -15.33
C LYS A 6 -10.51 -28.98 -15.60
N VAL A 7 -11.74 -28.78 -16.09
CA VAL A 7 -12.28 -27.44 -16.36
C VAL A 7 -12.38 -26.64 -15.06
N LEU A 8 -12.94 -27.23 -14.00
CA LEU A 8 -13.03 -26.56 -12.69
C LEU A 8 -11.66 -26.24 -12.10
N PHE A 9 -10.69 -27.14 -12.26
CA PHE A 9 -9.32 -26.90 -11.80
C PHE A 9 -8.67 -25.72 -12.56
N LEU A 10 -8.82 -25.65 -13.88
CA LEU A 10 -8.31 -24.54 -14.68
C LEU A 10 -8.98 -23.22 -14.31
N ILE A 11 -10.29 -23.22 -14.04
CA ILE A 11 -11.02 -22.03 -13.56
C ILE A 11 -10.47 -21.58 -12.21
N LEU A 12 -10.25 -22.50 -11.27
CA LEU A 12 -9.70 -22.18 -9.95
C LEU A 12 -8.30 -21.56 -10.06
N VAL A 13 -7.41 -22.18 -10.85
CA VAL A 13 -6.06 -21.65 -11.08
C VAL A 13 -6.13 -20.27 -11.76
N GLY A 14 -6.99 -20.11 -12.76
CA GLY A 14 -7.21 -18.82 -13.41
C GLY A 14 -7.70 -17.74 -12.44
N ALA A 15 -8.65 -18.08 -11.56
CA ALA A 15 -9.16 -17.15 -10.55
C ALA A 15 -8.07 -16.73 -9.55
N ILE A 16 -7.25 -17.68 -9.07
CA ILE A 16 -6.14 -17.39 -8.16
C ILE A 16 -5.11 -16.48 -8.83
N LEU A 17 -4.77 -16.73 -10.10
CA LEU A 17 -3.81 -15.90 -10.83
C LEU A 17 -4.34 -14.49 -11.06
N VAL A 18 -5.60 -14.34 -11.47
CA VAL A 18 -6.23 -13.02 -11.66
C VAL A 18 -6.29 -12.26 -10.35
N TRP A 19 -6.70 -12.91 -9.26
CA TRP A 19 -6.72 -12.29 -7.94
C TRP A 19 -5.32 -11.88 -7.48
N GLY A 20 -4.33 -12.77 -7.56
CA GLY A 20 -2.96 -12.44 -7.17
C GLY A 20 -2.34 -11.31 -8.01
N ALA A 21 -2.63 -11.27 -9.32
CA ALA A 21 -2.20 -10.17 -10.18
C ALA A 21 -2.87 -8.84 -9.80
N TYR A 22 -4.17 -8.86 -9.48
CA TYR A 22 -4.91 -7.69 -9.02
C TYR A 22 -4.32 -7.14 -7.72
N GLU A 23 -4.03 -8.01 -6.75
CA GLU A 23 -3.39 -7.64 -5.48
C GLU A 23 -2.00 -7.04 -5.73
N TYR A 24 -1.16 -7.71 -6.54
CA TYR A 24 0.19 -7.23 -6.85
C TYR A 24 0.22 -5.85 -7.53
N ILE A 25 -0.74 -5.56 -8.40
CA ILE A 25 -0.83 -4.25 -9.08
C ILE A 25 -1.42 -3.17 -8.16
N THR A 26 -2.37 -3.55 -7.31
CA THR A 26 -3.11 -2.61 -6.46
C THR A 26 -2.31 -2.21 -5.23
N PHE A 27 -1.52 -3.13 -4.65
CA PHE A 27 -0.74 -2.83 -3.46
C PHE A 27 0.53 -2.04 -3.82
N PRO A 28 0.65 -0.78 -3.36
CA PRO A 28 1.85 0.01 -3.61
C PRO A 28 3.06 -0.62 -2.91
N ASN A 29 4.23 -0.52 -3.54
CA ASN A 29 5.46 -1.09 -3.00
C ASN A 29 5.86 -0.40 -1.68
N ILE A 30 5.57 -1.04 -0.55
CA ILE A 30 5.90 -0.57 0.80
C ILE A 30 7.38 -0.76 1.16
N SER A 31 8.17 -1.44 0.33
CA SER A 31 9.58 -1.75 0.64
C SER A 31 10.42 -0.49 0.86
N LYS A 32 10.07 0.60 0.17
CA LYS A 32 10.74 1.91 0.33
C LYS A 32 10.57 2.50 1.72
N LEU A 33 9.42 2.28 2.37
CA LEU A 33 9.16 2.78 3.73
C LEU A 33 10.08 2.14 4.78
N ARG A 34 10.73 1.02 4.43
CA ARG A 34 11.74 0.35 5.29
C ARG A 34 13.10 1.03 5.27
N SER A 35 13.37 1.95 4.35
CA SER A 35 14.69 2.61 4.26
C SER A 35 14.61 4.13 4.29
N GLU A 36 13.45 4.70 3.98
CA GLU A 36 13.26 6.14 3.90
C GLU A 36 11.92 6.58 4.51
N ASN A 37 11.89 7.81 5.01
CA ASN A 37 10.65 8.43 5.44
C ASN A 37 9.72 8.65 4.24
N PRO A 38 8.40 8.41 4.40
CA PRO A 38 7.44 8.72 3.34
C PRO A 38 7.50 10.21 2.98
N THR A 39 7.58 10.51 1.67
CA THR A 39 7.61 11.90 1.18
C THR A 39 6.34 12.65 1.56
N THR A 40 5.18 11.99 1.49
CA THR A 40 3.88 12.51 1.96
C THR A 40 3.02 11.36 2.49
N SER A 41 2.08 11.69 3.37
CA SER A 41 1.03 10.79 3.83
C SER A 41 -0.20 11.62 4.20
N SER A 42 -1.37 10.98 4.25
CA SER A 42 -2.63 11.63 4.63
C SER A 42 -2.52 12.35 5.98
N MET A 43 -1.77 11.76 6.92
CA MET A 43 -1.57 12.32 8.26
C MET A 43 -0.61 13.53 8.25
N ILE A 44 0.41 13.51 7.39
CA ILE A 44 1.34 14.64 7.21
C ILE A 44 0.60 15.82 6.59
N GLU A 45 -0.20 15.59 5.55
CA GLU A 45 -0.98 16.64 4.88
C GLU A 45 -2.02 17.24 5.81
N TYR A 46 -2.70 16.40 6.60
CA TYR A 46 -3.65 16.86 7.60
C TYR A 46 -3.00 17.80 8.63
N ARG A 47 -1.85 17.40 9.21
CA ARG A 47 -1.11 18.24 10.18
C ARG A 47 -0.62 19.55 9.56
N ILE A 48 -0.20 19.54 8.29
CA ILE A 48 0.20 20.76 7.58
C ILE A 48 -0.99 21.70 7.39
N ALA A 49 -2.15 21.15 7.00
CA ALA A 49 -3.38 21.93 6.85
C ALA A 49 -3.85 22.53 8.18
N GLU A 50 -3.77 21.77 9.26
CA GLU A 50 -4.07 22.20 10.64
C GLU A 50 -3.14 23.34 11.09
N ALA A 51 -1.82 23.18 10.94
CA ALA A 51 -0.86 24.22 11.30
C ALA A 51 -1.06 25.52 10.49
N ARG A 52 -1.40 25.40 9.20
CA ARG A 52 -1.74 26.55 8.35
C ARG A 52 -3.03 27.23 8.80
N ALA A 53 -4.04 26.48 9.23
CA ALA A 53 -5.28 27.04 9.75
C ALA A 53 -5.07 27.80 11.08
N GLU A 54 -4.11 27.35 11.89
CA GLU A 54 -3.69 28.02 13.13
C GLU A 54 -2.72 29.20 12.92
N GLY A 55 -2.34 29.48 11.66
CA GLY A 55 -1.39 30.56 11.34
C GLY A 55 0.05 30.28 11.72
N GLN A 56 0.40 29.03 12.02
CA GLN A 56 1.77 28.61 12.32
C GLN A 56 2.50 28.15 11.05
N GLU A 57 3.81 28.39 10.96
CA GLU A 57 4.62 27.85 9.87
C GLU A 57 4.80 26.33 10.04
N PRO A 58 4.34 25.50 9.08
CA PRO A 58 4.44 24.05 9.18
C PRO A 58 5.91 23.62 9.08
N ARG A 59 6.49 23.17 10.19
CA ARG A 59 7.85 22.60 10.22
C ARG A 59 7.79 21.09 10.07
N LYS A 60 8.42 20.56 9.02
CA LYS A 60 8.46 19.13 8.72
C LYS A 60 9.64 18.47 9.41
N TYR A 61 9.50 18.15 10.70
CA TYR A 61 10.44 17.29 11.42
C TYR A 61 9.97 15.85 11.34
N MET A 62 10.69 15.01 10.61
CA MET A 62 10.38 13.57 10.48
C MET A 62 11.55 12.77 11.03
N VAL A 63 11.33 12.04 12.12
CA VAL A 63 12.29 11.06 12.64
C VAL A 63 11.94 9.72 12.00
N TRP A 64 12.87 9.17 11.23
CA TRP A 64 12.67 7.87 10.59
C TRP A 64 12.74 6.77 11.63
N GLN A 65 11.71 5.91 11.67
CA GLN A 65 11.66 4.74 12.52
C GLN A 65 11.43 3.50 11.64
N PRO A 66 12.33 2.51 11.65
CA PRO A 66 12.15 1.29 10.89
C PRO A 66 10.91 0.53 11.36
N ILE A 67 10.15 0.01 10.40
CA ILE A 67 9.12 -0.98 10.67
C ILE A 67 9.83 -2.32 10.86
N GLU A 68 10.06 -2.72 12.11
CA GLU A 68 10.41 -4.10 12.45
C GLU A 68 9.15 -4.96 12.23
N GLN A 69 9.20 -5.88 11.26
CA GLN A 69 8.15 -6.88 11.00
C GLN A 69 8.53 -8.21 11.64
#